data_AF-C6A168-F1
#
_entry.id   AF-C6A168-F1
#
_cell.length_a   1.000
_cell.length_b   1.000
_cell.length_c   1.000
_cell.angle_alpha   90.00
_cell.angle_beta   90.00
_cell.angle_gamma   90.00
#
_symmetry.space_group_name_H-M   'P 1'
#
loop_
_entity.id
_entity.type
_entity.pdbx_description
1 polymer ?
#
loop_
_entity_poly.entity_id
_entity_poly.type
_entity_poly.pdbx_seq_one_letter_code
_entity_poly.pdbx_strand_id
1 'polypeptide(L)'
;MWRNSQKWKNRASRRPQRKGEALIDKLWIFRGLDRGRMTKKTLLMHELIGLKVKVVKSSHPGLIGIEGYVIDETKNTLTILGTKVWAIPKIVAEFEFEVGDKKIRIKGEELVGRPEMRLKKR
;
A
#
# COMPACT_ATOMS: atom_id res chain seq x y z
N MET A 1 12.06 -37.29 16.03
CA MET A 1 11.66 -37.06 14.63
C MET A 1 12.25 -35.75 14.15
N TRP A 2 13.28 -35.82 13.31
CA TRP A 2 13.97 -34.67 12.70
C TRP A 2 13.30 -34.34 11.36
N ARG A 3 12.72 -33.14 11.21
CA ARG A 3 12.31 -32.61 9.90
C ARG A 3 12.35 -31.08 9.85
N ASN A 4 13.35 -30.61 9.11
CA ASN A 4 13.32 -29.49 8.16
C ASN A 4 13.68 -28.06 8.66
N SER A 5 14.98 -27.77 8.77
CA SER A 5 15.54 -26.42 9.04
C SER A 5 15.79 -25.55 7.79
N GLN A 6 15.33 -25.95 6.60
CA GLN A 6 15.67 -25.24 5.35
C GLN A 6 14.73 -24.10 4.92
N LYS A 7 13.74 -23.70 5.75
CA LYS A 7 12.76 -22.64 5.39
C LYS A 7 13.05 -21.25 5.98
N TRP A 8 14.30 -20.94 6.33
CA TRP A 8 14.69 -19.64 6.92
C TRP A 8 15.33 -18.64 5.95
N LYS A 9 15.54 -18.99 4.68
CA LYS A 9 16.24 -18.11 3.72
C LYS A 9 15.41 -16.95 3.13
N ASN A 10 14.10 -16.87 3.42
CA ASN A 10 13.19 -15.85 2.87
C ASN A 10 12.59 -14.90 3.92
N ARG A 11 13.24 -14.68 5.08
CA ARG A 11 12.88 -13.54 5.91
C ARG A 11 13.51 -12.31 5.29
N ALA A 12 12.70 -11.41 4.76
CA ALA A 12 13.14 -10.04 4.53
C ALA A 12 13.79 -9.55 5.82
N SER A 13 15.03 -9.06 5.74
CA SER A 13 15.69 -8.36 6.84
C SER A 13 14.66 -7.43 7.47
N ARG A 14 14.42 -7.52 8.79
CA ARG A 14 13.51 -6.62 9.51
C ARG A 14 13.96 -5.18 9.20
N ARG A 15 13.35 -4.54 8.19
CA ARG A 15 13.56 -3.12 7.93
C ARG A 15 13.05 -2.39 9.18
N PRO A 16 13.84 -1.50 9.79
CA PRO A 16 13.39 -0.78 10.98
C PRO A 16 12.11 -0.02 10.63
N GLN A 17 11.02 -0.26 11.37
CA GLN A 17 9.78 0.51 11.20
C GLN A 17 10.02 2.03 11.32
N ARG A 18 11.06 2.43 12.05
CA ARG A 18 11.49 3.83 12.24
C ARG A 18 11.69 4.63 10.96
N LYS A 19 12.01 4.01 9.81
CA LYS A 19 12.22 4.77 8.56
C LYS A 19 10.95 5.53 8.12
N GLY A 20 9.77 4.95 8.33
CA GLY A 20 8.52 5.61 8.00
C GLY A 20 8.10 6.66 9.03
N GLU A 21 8.47 6.48 10.30
CA GLU A 21 8.12 7.42 11.37
C GLU A 21 8.77 8.80 11.15
N ALA A 22 10.00 8.82 10.63
CA ALA A 22 10.69 10.06 10.25
C ALA A 22 9.99 10.84 9.11
N LEU A 23 9.05 10.22 8.38
CA LEU A 23 8.26 10.89 7.35
C LEU A 23 6.99 11.54 7.89
N ILE A 24 6.56 11.24 9.12
CA ILE A 24 5.31 11.80 9.69
C ILE A 24 5.36 13.33 9.67
N ASP A 25 6.47 13.92 10.12
CA ASP A 25 6.69 15.38 10.12
C ASP A 25 6.85 15.98 8.71
N LYS A 26 7.01 15.11 7.69
CA LYS A 26 7.24 15.47 6.29
C LYS A 26 6.09 15.07 5.37
N LEU A 27 4.91 14.78 5.92
CA LEU A 27 3.70 14.43 5.16
C LEU A 27 3.39 15.42 4.02
N TRP A 28 3.77 16.69 4.17
CA TRP A 28 3.59 17.73 3.15
C TRP A 28 4.30 17.43 1.83
N ILE A 29 5.36 16.61 1.81
CA ILE A 29 6.08 16.22 0.58
C ILE A 29 5.14 15.49 -0.40
N PHE A 30 4.13 14.79 0.11
CA PHE A 30 3.16 14.08 -0.72
C PHE A 30 1.99 14.96 -1.18
N ARG A 31 1.84 16.18 -0.64
CA ARG A 31 0.79 17.09 -1.08
C ARG A 31 1.11 17.60 -2.49
N GLY A 32 0.13 17.53 -3.39
CA GLY A 32 0.27 17.96 -4.78
C GLY A 32 1.02 16.98 -5.68
N LEU A 33 1.32 15.76 -5.20
CA LEU A 33 1.94 14.69 -6.00
C LEU A 33 0.90 13.88 -6.80
N ASP A 34 -0.32 14.40 -6.95
CA ASP A 34 -1.41 13.69 -7.60
C ASP A 34 -1.13 13.58 -9.11
N ARG A 35 -1.28 12.37 -9.64
CA ARG A 35 -1.16 12.13 -11.08
C ARG A 35 -2.51 12.43 -11.69
N GLY A 36 -2.75 13.67 -12.10
CA GLY A 36 -4.04 14.23 -12.53
C GLY A 36 -4.87 13.46 -13.59
N ARG A 37 -4.35 12.36 -14.15
CA ARG A 37 -5.15 11.39 -14.94
C ARG A 37 -4.77 9.95 -14.61
N MET A 38 -5.41 9.35 -13.61
CA MET A 38 -5.43 7.89 -13.43
C MET A 38 -6.85 7.34 -13.55
N THR A 39 -6.95 6.14 -14.09
CA THR A 39 -8.19 5.33 -14.08
C THR A 39 -8.00 4.13 -13.16
N LYS A 40 -9.09 3.39 -12.87
CA LYS A 40 -8.98 2.12 -12.12
C LYS A 40 -7.97 1.17 -12.78
N LYS A 41 -8.02 1.04 -14.11
CA LYS A 41 -7.08 0.21 -14.89
C LYS A 41 -5.64 0.69 -14.72
N THR A 42 -5.41 2.01 -14.79
CA THR A 42 -4.08 2.58 -14.62
C THR A 42 -3.53 2.34 -13.21
N LEU A 43 -4.36 2.52 -12.17
CA LEU A 43 -3.97 2.25 -10.77
C LEU A 43 -3.53 0.79 -10.56
N LEU A 44 -4.26 -0.16 -11.12
CA LEU A 44 -3.92 -1.58 -11.01
C LEU A 44 -2.54 -1.89 -11.60
N MET A 45 -2.10 -1.13 -12.60
CA MET A 45 -0.85 -1.39 -13.34
C MET A 45 0.31 -0.48 -12.93
N HIS A 46 0.06 0.68 -12.31
CA HIS A 46 1.07 1.71 -12.08
C HIS A 46 1.48 1.85 -10.61
N GLU A 47 2.28 2.89 -10.34
CA GLU A 47 2.87 3.21 -9.06
C GLU A 47 1.79 3.77 -8.13
N LEU A 48 1.73 3.22 -6.92
CA LEU A 48 0.79 3.63 -5.90
C LEU A 48 1.42 4.57 -4.90
N ILE A 49 2.76 4.57 -4.77
CA ILE A 49 3.49 5.44 -3.86
C ILE A 49 3.20 6.91 -4.18
N GLY A 50 2.93 7.67 -3.12
CA GLY A 50 2.57 9.08 -3.16
C GLY A 50 1.07 9.35 -3.32
N LEU A 51 0.25 8.35 -3.62
CA LEU A 51 -1.19 8.53 -3.70
C LEU A 51 -1.83 8.57 -2.31
N LYS A 52 -2.80 9.46 -2.15
CA LYS A 52 -3.65 9.51 -0.98
C LYS A 52 -4.67 8.37 -1.04
N VAL A 53 -4.83 7.66 0.07
CA VAL A 53 -5.62 6.43 0.14
C VAL A 53 -6.32 6.28 1.49
N LYS A 54 -7.49 5.67 1.47
CA LYS A 54 -8.27 5.29 2.65
C LYS A 54 -8.70 3.83 2.58
N VAL A 55 -8.69 3.15 3.72
CA VAL A 55 -9.31 1.82 3.86
C VAL A 55 -10.81 1.99 4.12
N VAL A 56 -11.63 1.59 3.15
CA VAL A 56 -13.11 1.73 3.24
C VAL A 56 -13.80 0.47 3.72
N LYS A 57 -13.19 -0.70 3.50
CA LYS A 57 -13.64 -1.98 4.06
C LYS A 57 -12.44 -2.84 4.42
N SER A 58 -12.60 -3.68 5.42
CA SER A 58 -11.59 -4.66 5.80
C SER A 58 -12.23 -5.82 6.55
N SER A 59 -11.69 -7.04 6.41
CA SER A 59 -12.06 -8.16 7.30
C SER A 59 -11.56 -7.98 8.73
N HIS A 60 -10.63 -7.05 8.95
CA HIS A 60 -10.13 -6.64 10.25
C HIS A 60 -10.68 -5.24 10.57
N PRO A 61 -11.69 -5.11 11.45
CA PRO A 61 -12.37 -3.84 11.69
C PRO A 61 -11.45 -2.68 12.11
N GLY A 62 -10.39 -2.96 12.87
CA GLY A 62 -9.42 -1.95 13.30
C GLY A 62 -8.59 -1.31 12.18
N LEU A 63 -8.67 -1.82 10.94
CA LEU A 63 -8.03 -1.22 9.78
C LEU A 63 -8.95 -0.22 9.05
N ILE A 64 -10.27 -0.29 9.28
CA ILE A 64 -11.24 0.56 8.58
C ILE A 64 -11.05 2.01 9.03
N GLY A 65 -11.06 2.93 8.06
CA GLY A 65 -10.89 4.35 8.32
C GLY A 65 -9.43 4.82 8.40
N ILE A 66 -8.44 3.92 8.35
CA ILE A 66 -7.04 4.34 8.16
C ILE A 66 -6.94 5.11 6.85
N GLU A 67 -6.38 6.32 6.94
CA GLU A 67 -6.20 7.24 5.82
C GLU A 67 -4.78 7.83 5.86
N GLY A 68 -4.22 8.09 4.69
CA GLY A 68 -2.90 8.70 4.56
C GLY A 68 -2.35 8.60 3.15
N TYR A 69 -1.03 8.65 3.02
CA TYR A 69 -0.33 8.49 1.74
C TYR A 69 0.39 7.14 1.68
N VAL A 70 0.39 6.50 0.52
CA VAL A 70 1.19 5.30 0.30
C VAL A 70 2.67 5.69 0.26
N ILE A 71 3.49 5.09 1.13
CA ILE A 71 4.94 5.34 1.19
C ILE A 71 5.79 4.16 0.75
N ASP A 72 5.22 2.96 0.77
CA ASP A 72 5.90 1.74 0.31
C ASP A 72 4.84 0.73 -0.14
N GLU A 73 5.21 -0.12 -1.09
CA GLU A 73 4.39 -1.22 -1.58
C GLU A 73 5.23 -2.48 -1.68
N THR A 74 4.75 -3.56 -1.07
CA THR A 74 5.30 -4.89 -1.27
C THR A 74 4.33 -5.76 -2.07
N LYS A 75 4.72 -7.01 -2.36
CA LYS A 75 3.84 -7.98 -3.02
C LYS A 75 2.44 -8.06 -2.38
N ASN A 76 2.40 -8.04 -1.04
CA ASN A 76 1.19 -8.35 -0.28
C ASN A 76 0.73 -7.21 0.64
N THR A 77 1.50 -6.14 0.79
CA THR A 77 1.16 -5.04 1.71
C THR A 77 1.27 -3.68 1.05
N LEU A 78 0.46 -2.74 1.52
CA LEU A 78 0.64 -1.31 1.33
C LEU A 78 1.04 -0.68 2.66
N THR A 79 2.09 0.13 2.65
CA THR A 79 2.47 0.93 3.81
C THR A 79 1.88 2.33 3.65
N ILE A 80 1.02 2.72 4.59
CA ILE A 80 0.31 4.00 4.61
C ILE A 80 0.85 4.87 5.74
N LEU A 81 1.22 6.09 5.40
CA LEU A 81 1.62 7.14 6.34
C LEU A 81 0.42 8.06 6.62
N GLY A 82 -0.15 7.92 7.81
CA GLY A 82 -1.16 8.83 8.37
C GLY A 82 -0.64 9.47 9.65
N THR A 83 -1.45 9.44 10.72
CA THR A 83 -1.01 9.84 12.07
C THR A 83 0.15 8.99 12.59
N LYS A 84 0.26 7.76 12.07
CA LYS A 84 1.40 6.86 12.22
C LYS A 84 1.55 6.02 10.95
N VAL A 85 2.59 5.20 10.93
CA VAL A 85 2.82 4.25 9.83
C VAL A 85 1.99 2.99 10.04
N TRP A 86 1.24 2.59 9.01
CA TRP A 86 0.45 1.37 8.97
C TRP A 86 0.93 0.46 7.86
N ALA A 87 1.15 -0.82 8.13
CA ALA A 87 1.37 -1.82 7.11
C ALA A 87 0.09 -2.65 6.94
N ILE A 88 -0.59 -2.48 5.81
CA ILE A 88 -1.92 -3.05 5.56
C ILE A 88 -1.79 -4.20 4.56
N PRO A 89 -2.20 -5.43 4.92
CA PRO A 89 -2.25 -6.54 3.96
C PRO A 89 -3.32 -6.26 2.91
N LYS A 90 -2.96 -6.40 1.63
CA LYS A 90 -3.83 -6.05 0.50
C LYS A 90 -5.07 -6.94 0.45
N ILE A 91 -4.90 -8.26 0.63
CA ILE A 91 -5.98 -9.26 0.55
C ILE A 91 -7.15 -8.98 1.50
N VAL A 92 -6.93 -8.32 2.63
CA VAL A 92 -7.98 -8.12 3.63
C VAL A 92 -8.73 -6.80 3.50
N ALA A 93 -8.34 -5.92 2.58
CA ALA A 93 -8.79 -4.53 2.54
C ALA A 93 -9.33 -4.09 1.18
N GLU A 94 -10.32 -3.20 1.18
CA GLU A 94 -10.74 -2.41 0.03
C GLU A 94 -10.22 -0.98 0.21
N PHE A 95 -9.50 -0.48 -0.78
CA PHE A 95 -8.84 0.83 -0.76
C PHE A 95 -9.58 1.81 -1.66
N GLU A 96 -9.79 3.03 -1.18
CA GLU A 96 -10.26 4.17 -1.96
C GLU A 96 -9.08 5.13 -2.17
N PHE A 97 -8.62 5.24 -3.41
CA PHE A 97 -7.56 6.16 -3.81
C PHE A 97 -8.16 7.47 -4.27
N GLU A 98 -7.56 8.58 -3.82
CA GLU A 98 -7.88 9.93 -4.28
C GLU A 98 -6.89 10.32 -5.37
N VAL A 99 -7.39 10.58 -6.58
CA VAL A 99 -6.57 10.98 -7.72
C VAL A 99 -7.25 12.12 -8.48
N GLY A 100 -6.66 13.32 -8.41
CA GLY A 100 -7.34 14.55 -8.79
C GLY A 100 -8.68 14.65 -8.07
N ASP A 101 -9.74 14.96 -8.81
CA ASP A 101 -11.10 15.09 -8.26
C ASP A 101 -11.86 13.74 -8.15
N LYS A 102 -11.18 12.61 -8.36
CA LYS A 102 -11.81 11.28 -8.43
C LYS A 102 -11.44 10.43 -7.23
N LYS A 103 -12.43 9.66 -6.78
CA LYS A 103 -12.26 8.57 -5.81
C LYS A 103 -12.41 7.24 -6.52
N ILE A 104 -11.38 6.40 -6.44
CA ILE A 104 -11.34 5.11 -7.14
C ILE A 104 -11.20 4.00 -6.11
N ARG A 105 -12.20 3.10 -6.07
CA ARG A 105 -12.19 1.93 -5.18
C ARG A 105 -11.58 0.71 -5.85
N ILE A 106 -10.71 0.02 -5.12
CA ILE A 106 -10.00 -1.17 -5.57
C ILE A 106 -9.99 -2.19 -4.43
N LYS A 107 -10.43 -3.42 -4.70
CA LYS A 107 -10.20 -4.52 -3.76
C LYS A 107 -8.71 -4.81 -3.72
N GLY A 108 -8.11 -4.87 -2.54
CA GLY A 108 -6.67 -5.08 -2.43
C GLY A 108 -6.20 -6.42 -3.00
N GLU A 109 -7.08 -7.43 -3.11
CA GLU A 109 -6.84 -8.64 -3.89
C GLU A 109 -6.39 -8.34 -5.34
N GLU A 110 -6.99 -7.32 -5.98
CA GLU A 110 -6.63 -6.89 -7.34
C GLU A 110 -5.22 -6.26 -7.40
N LEU A 111 -4.72 -5.76 -6.26
CA LEU A 111 -3.40 -5.14 -6.10
C LEU A 111 -2.31 -6.14 -5.68
N VAL A 112 -2.64 -7.40 -5.43
CA VAL A 112 -1.65 -8.40 -5.05
C VAL A 112 -0.67 -8.62 -6.21
N GLY A 113 0.62 -8.48 -5.91
CA GLY A 113 1.68 -8.42 -6.89
C GLY A 113 2.71 -7.36 -6.52
N ARG A 114 3.96 -7.58 -6.94
CA ARG A 114 4.99 -6.54 -6.81
C ARG A 114 4.70 -5.44 -7.85
N PRO A 115 4.98 -4.16 -7.57
CA PRO A 115 4.69 -3.06 -8.49
C PRO A 115 5.16 -3.33 -9.93
N GLU A 116 6.39 -3.83 -10.08
CA GLU A 116 7.02 -4.17 -11.35
C GLU A 116 6.32 -5.30 -12.12
N MET A 117 5.65 -6.20 -11.40
CA MET A 117 4.90 -7.31 -11.99
C MET A 117 3.51 -6.88 -12.43
N ARG A 118 2.92 -5.86 -11.80
CA ARG A 118 1.58 -5.34 -12.14
C ARG A 118 1.55 -4.63 -13.48
N LEU A 119 2.66 -3.99 -13.87
CA LEU A 119 2.83 -3.32 -15.17
C LEU A 119 2.65 -4.26 -16.37
N LYS A 120 2.90 -5.57 -16.22
CA LYS A 120 2.93 -6.54 -17.32
C LYS A 120 1.58 -7.12 -17.73
N LYS A 121 0.48 -6.82 -17.04
CA LYS A 121 -0.87 -7.37 -17.32
C LYS A 121 -1.57 -6.74 -18.55
N ARG A 122 -0.84 -6.47 -19.65
CA ARG A 122 -1.44 -5.94 -20.87
C ARG A 122 -2.24 -6.98 -21.62
#